data_AF-A0A923EGE6-F1
#
_entry.id   AF-A0A923EGE6-F1
#
_cell.length_a   1.000
_cell.length_b   1.000
_cell.length_c   1.000
_cell.angle_alpha   90.00
_cell.angle_beta   90.00
_cell.angle_gamma   90.00
#
_symmetry.space_group_name_H-M   'P 1'
#
loop_
_entity.id
_entity.type
_entity.pdbx_description
1 polymer ?
#
loop_
_entity_poly.entity_id
_entity_poly.type
_entity_poly.pdbx_seq_one_letter_code
_entity_poly.pdbx_strand_id
1 'polypeptide(L)' 'MTAGDRSLVYRVKDAKAFPVPVNVEGYQGALAAVTGDLKIGDMVVIRGNERLMPGQDVALTED' A
#
# COMPACT_ATOMS: atom_id res chain seq x y z
N MET A 1 9.78 13.06 -17.46
CA MET A 1 9.34 12.10 -16.44
C MET A 1 9.22 12.88 -15.14
N THR A 2 8.01 13.28 -14.77
CA THR A 2 7.76 13.92 -13.46
C THR A 2 7.83 12.84 -12.38
N ALA A 3 8.34 13.17 -11.20
CA ALA A 3 8.60 12.24 -10.10
C ALA A 3 7.33 11.63 -9.44
N GLY A 4 6.22 11.48 -10.16
CA GLY A 4 4.92 11.03 -9.66
C GLY A 4 4.46 9.62 -10.09
N ASP A 5 5.19 8.93 -10.98
CA ASP A 5 4.65 7.74 -11.66
C ASP A 5 4.76 6.41 -10.89
N ARG A 6 5.29 6.40 -9.66
CA ARG A 6 5.36 5.18 -8.83
C ARG A 6 4.97 5.47 -7.40
N SER A 7 3.74 5.08 -7.05
CA SER A 7 3.28 5.05 -5.68
C SER A 7 3.62 3.69 -5.05
N LEU A 8 3.63 3.65 -3.71
CA LEU A 8 3.80 2.42 -2.96
C LEU A 8 2.56 2.18 -2.09
N VAL A 9 2.11 0.94 -2.04
CA VAL A 9 1.28 0.44 -0.94
C VAL A 9 2.11 -0.53 -0.12
N TYR A 10 1.70 -0.79 1.13
CA TYR A 10 2.35 -1.80 1.96
C TYR A 10 1.42 -3.00 2.10
N ARG A 11 1.80 -4.14 1.50
CA ARG A 11 1.11 -5.42 1.70
C ARG A 11 1.54 -6.04 3.02
N VAL A 12 0.59 -6.55 3.79
CA VAL A 12 0.84 -7.28 5.03
C VAL A 12 0.91 -8.77 4.74
N LYS A 13 1.99 -9.41 5.16
CA LYS A 13 2.17 -10.87 5.12
C LYS A 13 2.87 -11.31 6.39
N ASP A 14 2.31 -12.31 7.09
CA ASP A 14 2.86 -12.85 8.33
C ASP A 14 3.15 -11.75 9.38
N ALA A 15 2.19 -10.82 9.55
CA ALA A 15 2.28 -9.65 10.44
C ALA A 15 3.43 -8.67 10.12
N LYS A 16 3.96 -8.70 8.90
CA LYS A 16 5.02 -7.79 8.42
C LYS A 16 4.58 -7.03 7.19
N ALA A 17 5.01 -5.77 7.08
CA ALA A 17 4.67 -4.89 5.96
C ALA A 17 5.76 -4.90 4.87
N PHE A 18 5.36 -5.05 3.60
CA PHE A 18 6.27 -5.04 2.45
C PHE A 18 5.78 -4.06 1.38
N PRO A 19 6.64 -3.17 0.88
CA PRO A 19 6.24 -2.23 -0.16
C PRO A 19 5.96 -2.96 -1.48
N VAL A 20 4.85 -2.60 -2.11
CA VAL A 20 4.45 -3.04 -3.44
C VAL A 20 4.34 -1.80 -4.32
N PRO A 21 5.19 -1.67 -5.36
CA PRO A 21 5.03 -0.64 -6.37
C PRO A 21 3.69 -0.74 -7.09
N VAL A 22 3.00 0.38 -7.18
CA VAL A 22 1.74 0.50 -7.89
C VAL A 22 1.75 1.74 -8.79
N ASN A 23 0.98 1.66 -9.88
CA ASN A 23 0.59 2.81 -10.66
C ASN A 23 -0.78 3.27 -10.18
N VAL A 24 -0.99 4.57 -10.07
CA VAL A 24 -2.31 5.13 -9.78
C VAL A 24 -2.97 5.49 -11.10
N GLU A 25 -4.09 4.85 -11.39
CA GLU A 25 -4.85 5.04 -12.63
C GLU A 25 -5.83 6.22 -12.53
N GLY A 26 -6.22 6.59 -11.30
CA GLY A 26 -7.12 7.70 -11.05
C GLY A 26 -7.65 7.74 -9.63
N TYR A 27 -8.47 8.76 -9.36
CA TYR A 27 -9.07 8.98 -8.04
C TYR A 27 -10.58 9.21 -8.16
N GLN A 28 -11.32 8.74 -7.15
CA GLN A 28 -12.73 9.05 -6.97
C GLN A 28 -12.98 9.39 -5.49
N GLY A 29 -13.08 10.68 -5.18
CA GLY A 29 -13.13 11.13 -3.79
C GLY A 29 -11.87 10.74 -3.03
N ALA A 30 -12.03 9.97 -1.94
CA ALA A 30 -10.92 9.46 -1.13
C ALA A 30 -10.36 8.11 -1.62
N LEU A 31 -10.88 7.56 -2.73
CA LEU A 31 -10.45 6.28 -3.28
C LEU A 31 -9.44 6.50 -4.42
N ALA A 32 -8.40 5.67 -4.46
CA ALA A 32 -7.44 5.60 -5.55
C ALA A 32 -7.57 4.25 -6.28
N ALA A 33 -7.75 4.30 -7.60
CA ALA A 33 -7.66 3.12 -8.45
C ALA A 33 -6.19 2.83 -8.74
N VAL A 34 -5.73 1.60 -8.48
CA VAL A 34 -4.33 1.22 -8.63
C VAL A 34 -4.14 -0.07 -9.41
N THR A 35 -3.02 -0.17 -10.13
CA THR A 35 -2.56 -1.41 -10.78
C THR A 35 -1.16 -1.77 -10.27
N GLY A 36 -0.87 -3.07 -10.17
CA GLY A 36 0.41 -3.58 -9.67
C GLY A 36 0.35 -5.06 -9.30
N ASP A 37 1.40 -5.57 -8.63
CA ASP A 37 1.45 -6.95 -8.13
C ASP A 37 0.67 -7.13 -6.81
N LEU A 38 -0.63 -6.80 -6.86
CA LEU A 38 -1.60 -6.98 -5.79
C LEU A 38 -2.64 -8.00 -6.22
N LYS A 39 -3.07 -8.87 -5.30
CA LYS A 39 -4.06 -9.91 -5.55
C LYS A 39 -5.28 -9.74 -4.66
N ILE A 40 -6.42 -10.27 -5.10
CA ILE A 40 -7.62 -10.34 -4.27
C ILE A 40 -7.29 -11.12 -2.99
N GLY A 41 -7.62 -10.54 -1.84
CA GLY A 41 -7.31 -11.09 -0.52
C GLY A 41 -6.00 -10.59 0.09
N ASP A 42 -5.16 -9.87 -0.66
CA ASP A 42 -4.00 -9.19 -0.07
C ASP A 42 -4.47 -8.11 0.91
N MET A 43 -3.97 -8.18 2.14
CA MET A 43 -4.16 -7.11 3.11
C MET A 43 -3.17 -5.99 2.85
N VAL A 44 -3.65 -4.74 2.84
CA VAL A 44 -2.81 -3.56 2.64
C VAL A 44 -3.01 -2.55 3.77
N VAL A 45 -1.94 -1.83 4.12
CA VAL A 45 -1.99 -0.75 5.11
C VAL A 45 -2.62 0.48 4.47
N ILE A 46 -3.70 0.99 5.07
CA ILE A 46 -4.42 2.19 4.61
C ILE A 46 -4.22 3.43 5.50
N ARG A 47 -3.68 3.26 6.71
CA ARG A 47 -3.31 4.34 7.64
C ARG A 47 -2.03 4.00 8.41
N GLY A 48 -1.22 5.01 8.75
CA GLY A 48 0.01 4.83 9.53
C GLY A 48 1.21 4.31 8.72
N ASN A 49 1.18 4.43 7.39
CA ASN A 49 2.21 3.93 6.48
C ASN A 49 3.34 4.92 6.20
N GLU A 50 3.32 6.13 6.79
CA GLU A 50 4.24 7.23 6.47
C GLU A 50 5.70 6.91 6.85
N ARG A 51 5.90 6.03 7.84
CA ARG A 51 7.21 5.68 8.40
C ARG A 51 7.52 4.18 8.37
N LEU A 52 6.70 3.38 7.67
CA LEU A 52 6.91 1.94 7.59
C LEU A 52 8.17 1.59 6.79
N MET A 53 9.03 0.75 7.38
CA MET A 53 10.17 0.16 6.68
C MET A 53 9.80 -1.24 6.13
N PRO A 54 10.45 -1.70 5.05
CA PRO A 54 10.26 -3.06 4.55
C PRO A 54 10.55 -4.12 5.62
N GLY A 55 9.62 -5.05 5.83
CA GLY A 55 9.73 -6.13 6.82
C GLY A 55 9.41 -5.72 8.27
N GLN A 56 9.00 -4.47 8.49
CA GLN A 56 8.61 -3.98 9.82
C GLN A 56 7.34 -4.69 10.31
N ASP A 57 7.33 -5.04 11.59
CA ASP A 57 6.17 -5.64 12.25
C ASP A 57 4.98 -4.68 12.28
N VAL A 58 3.80 -5.21 12.06
CA VAL A 58 2.53 -4.49 12.11
C VAL A 58 1.49 -5.27 12.88
N ALA A 59 0.57 -4.55 13.52
CA ALA A 59 -0.60 -5.12 14.17
C ALA A 59 -1.85 -4.53 13.53
N LEU A 60 -2.89 -5.36 13.43
CA LEU A 60 -4.20 -4.93 12.97
C LEU A 60 -4.86 -4.13 14.09
N THR A 61 -5.29 -2.91 13.79
CA THR A 61 -6.03 -2.05 14.72
C THR A 61 -7.42 -1.80 14.15
N GLU A 62 -8.38 -1.55 15.02
CA GLU A 62 -9.66 -0.98 14.60
C GLU A 62 -9.44 0.49 14.18
N ASP A 63 -10.23 0.94 13.21
CA ASP A 63 -10.18 2.30 12.67
C ASP A 63 -10.96 3.28 13.56
#